data_AF-Q3BY15-F1
#
_entry.id   AF-Q3BY15-F1
#
_cell.length_a   1.000
_cell.length_b   1.000
_cell.length_c   1.000
_cell.angle_alpha   90.00
_cell.angle_beta   90.00
_cell.angle_gamma   90.00
#
_symmetry.space_group_name_H-M   'P 1'
#
loop_
_entity.id
_entity.type
_entity.pdbx_description
1 polymer ?
#
loop_
_entity_poly.entity_id
_entity_poly.type
_entity_poly.pdbx_seq_one_letter_code
_entity_poly.pdbx_strand_id
1 'polypeptide(L)'
;MSTLTDKELRATLYFAVGVTSESRYDAYRLVVAGDKASTPTLEPADSSGYSIGTIQTDLGQHFQPNDPNGENVPRDLINAYQDWASAHQPQSVLTGDQATRAIADLGRDGDAIRNDGGRPLDADVKLRLDAFLASDAGITWVHDRDVAQIDKLMDRAIAPLQRSNLYQNASLDDQVKLAAMVGKAYNQNEVRAAPMIRKLEGNQYDSVADVSAAIDGFLPKRSGRNDYFELGRDDALRGAAVVNALRNANRESPLSTAWTSVLADPLVNPTALNADRAHQNLPHEYPVIKNLFIHDDRAGQFIGALDRGGAHQYGSTDRAHPERFNGPGFYAAGNDLVNWNKHGQGHAFLNGEWSSVSREDLTRTRNHDGTTDLNKQQGGQTQRLLHVDPHAPELRLAPQQNGGRTGPDNPAHPDHAMLLQIREGVQRLGSQTGVPFDENSERVCRSLLAACKDNRDQYQNASNTSLSGNALTRVDHVVAGPERLFAVQGELNDPAHLRAHVPVQQAMQTPVEQSDAKLMVANQAIAQEQAMTQQREVSRNQGQSLG
;
A
#
# COMPACT_ATOMS: atom_id res chain seq x y z
N MET A 1 -2.93 23.25 16.98
CA MET A 1 -3.28 22.37 15.85
C MET A 1 -2.93 20.94 16.25
N SER A 2 -3.65 19.93 15.77
CA SER A 2 -3.36 18.53 16.08
C SER A 2 -2.12 18.08 15.32
N THR A 3 -1.16 17.47 16.01
CA THR A 3 0.04 16.89 15.42
C THR A 3 0.09 15.40 15.74
N LEU A 4 0.63 14.59 14.83
CA LEU A 4 0.92 13.18 15.12
C LEU A 4 1.88 13.08 16.32
N THR A 5 1.65 12.06 17.14
CA THR A 5 2.56 11.67 18.21
C THR A 5 3.84 11.03 17.65
N ASP A 6 4.90 10.98 18.47
CA ASP A 6 6.14 10.27 18.13
C ASP A 6 5.88 8.79 17.80
N LYS A 7 4.95 8.14 18.52
CA LYS A 7 4.55 6.76 18.25
C LYS A 7 3.85 6.60 16.91
N GLU A 8 2.94 7.51 16.54
CA GLU A 8 2.29 7.48 15.22
C GLU A 8 3.28 7.72 14.08
N LEU A 9 4.27 8.59 14.28
CA LEU A 9 5.34 8.83 13.31
C LEU A 9 6.25 7.61 13.15
N ARG A 10 6.68 7.00 14.25
CA ARG A 10 7.46 5.74 14.24
C ARG A 10 6.68 4.60 13.60
N ALA A 11 5.38 4.48 13.88
CA ALA A 11 4.52 3.51 13.24
C ALA A 11 4.40 3.78 11.73
N THR A 12 4.29 5.04 11.32
CA THR A 12 4.27 5.42 9.91
C THR A 12 5.57 5.02 9.22
N LEU A 13 6.73 5.31 9.82
CA LEU A 13 8.02 4.89 9.27
C LEU A 13 8.16 3.37 9.22
N TYR A 14 7.89 2.66 10.32
CA TYR A 14 8.05 1.21 10.38
C TYR A 14 7.13 0.48 9.40
N PHE A 15 5.83 0.81 9.42
CA PHE A 15 4.85 0.06 8.64
C PHE A 15 4.69 0.58 7.21
N ALA A 16 4.56 1.89 6.99
CA ALA A 16 4.34 2.42 5.65
C ALA A 16 5.63 2.44 4.82
N VAL A 17 6.74 2.90 5.40
CA VAL A 17 8.04 2.88 4.70
C VAL A 17 8.62 1.47 4.74
N GLY A 18 8.81 0.90 5.92
CA GLY A 18 9.49 -0.40 6.03
C GLY A 18 8.68 -1.60 5.53
N VAL A 19 7.50 -1.85 6.12
CA VAL A 19 6.73 -3.07 5.78
C VAL A 19 6.14 -2.99 4.37
N THR A 20 5.45 -1.90 4.01
CA THR A 20 4.78 -1.80 2.70
C THR A 20 5.75 -1.59 1.55
N SER A 21 6.72 -0.67 1.69
CA SER A 21 7.56 -0.24 0.58
C SER A 21 8.87 -1.03 0.44
N GLU A 22 9.56 -1.34 1.53
CA GLU A 22 10.88 -1.99 1.46
C GLU A 22 10.78 -3.52 1.49
N SER A 23 10.22 -4.05 2.58
CA SER A 23 10.49 -5.45 2.96
C SER A 23 9.38 -6.42 2.61
N ARG A 24 8.10 -6.03 2.70
CA ARG A 24 6.94 -6.94 2.61
C ARG A 24 7.12 -8.20 3.46
N TYR A 25 7.48 -9.32 2.83
CA TYR A 25 7.70 -10.62 3.46
C TYR A 25 9.18 -10.98 3.66
N ASP A 26 10.08 -10.09 3.29
CA ASP A 26 11.50 -10.37 3.07
C ASP A 26 12.41 -9.75 4.15
N ALA A 27 11.83 -9.19 5.23
CA ALA A 27 12.57 -8.52 6.29
C ALA A 27 13.67 -9.38 6.94
N TYR A 28 13.42 -10.67 7.13
CA TYR A 28 14.31 -11.58 7.88
C TYR A 28 15.00 -12.61 6.97
N ARG A 29 15.43 -12.18 5.78
CA ARG A 29 16.24 -13.01 4.87
C ARG A 29 17.15 -12.12 4.02
N LEU A 30 18.22 -12.71 3.48
CA LEU A 30 19.10 -12.02 2.54
C LEU A 30 18.41 -11.89 1.17
N VAL A 31 18.26 -10.66 0.69
CA VAL A 31 17.73 -10.33 -0.65
C VAL A 31 18.71 -9.48 -1.44
N VAL A 32 18.66 -9.55 -2.77
CA VAL A 32 19.37 -8.63 -3.67
C VAL A 32 18.31 -7.93 -4.52
N ALA A 33 18.34 -6.60 -4.53
CA ALA A 33 17.34 -5.82 -5.26
C ALA A 33 17.43 -6.09 -6.78
N GLY A 34 16.29 -6.32 -7.43
CA GLY A 34 16.21 -6.59 -8.88
C GLY A 34 16.66 -7.98 -9.33
N ASP A 35 17.10 -8.83 -8.39
CA ASP A 35 17.63 -10.15 -8.73
C ASP A 35 16.55 -11.08 -9.30
N LYS A 36 16.89 -11.79 -10.38
CA LYS A 36 16.04 -12.83 -10.94
C LYS A 36 16.40 -14.17 -10.30
N ALA A 37 15.59 -14.60 -9.34
CA ALA A 37 15.77 -15.88 -8.66
C ALA A 37 15.79 -17.13 -9.59
N SER A 38 15.47 -16.97 -10.88
CA SER A 38 15.57 -18.02 -11.90
C SER A 38 16.98 -18.19 -12.50
N THR A 39 17.93 -17.28 -12.23
CA THR A 39 19.30 -17.37 -12.73
C THR A 39 20.27 -17.83 -11.64
N PRO A 40 21.34 -18.58 -11.99
CA PRO A 40 22.37 -18.97 -11.02
C PRO A 40 23.30 -17.79 -10.64
N THR A 41 23.22 -16.68 -11.36
CA THR A 41 23.97 -15.44 -11.13
C THR A 41 23.05 -14.35 -10.60
N LEU A 42 23.58 -13.49 -9.73
CA LEU A 42 22.92 -12.29 -9.27
C LEU A 42 22.83 -11.24 -10.38
N GLU A 43 21.63 -10.68 -10.55
CA GLU A 43 21.37 -9.54 -11.44
C GLU A 43 20.94 -8.30 -10.61
N PRO A 44 21.88 -7.59 -9.95
CA PRO A 44 21.53 -6.47 -9.08
C PRO A 44 20.98 -5.28 -9.87
N ALA A 45 19.93 -4.65 -9.33
CA ALA A 45 19.44 -3.35 -9.77
C ALA A 45 20.37 -2.23 -9.30
N ASP A 46 20.84 -1.41 -10.25
CA ASP A 46 21.76 -0.28 -9.99
C ASP A 46 22.93 -0.73 -9.09
N SER A 47 23.40 0.05 -8.12
CA SER A 47 24.54 -0.34 -7.24
C SER A 47 24.13 -1.15 -6.00
N SER A 48 22.97 -1.82 -6.00
CA SER A 48 22.45 -2.52 -4.81
C SER A 48 23.16 -3.85 -4.53
N GLY A 49 23.51 -4.09 -3.26
CA GLY A 49 24.10 -5.34 -2.77
C GLY A 49 23.08 -6.27 -2.10
N TYR A 50 23.58 -7.21 -1.29
CA TYR A 50 22.72 -7.96 -0.36
C TYR A 50 22.09 -6.98 0.65
N SER A 51 20.81 -7.16 0.94
CA SER A 51 20.05 -6.34 1.87
C SER A 51 19.22 -7.20 2.82
N ILE A 52 18.90 -6.64 3.99
CA ILE A 52 18.09 -7.27 5.06
C ILE A 52 17.31 -6.20 5.82
N GLY A 53 16.26 -6.57 6.55
CA GLY A 53 15.53 -5.68 7.45
C GLY A 53 14.21 -5.18 6.92
N THR A 54 13.39 -4.69 7.85
CA THR A 54 12.11 -4.06 7.58
C THR A 54 12.32 -2.71 6.91
N ILE A 55 13.26 -1.89 7.36
CA ILE A 55 13.62 -0.60 6.75
C ILE A 55 14.72 -0.76 5.66
N GLN A 56 15.15 -2.00 5.42
CA GLN A 56 16.22 -2.40 4.49
C GLN A 56 17.56 -1.69 4.72
N THR A 57 18.55 -2.47 5.17
CA THR A 57 19.96 -2.09 5.20
C THR A 57 20.68 -2.76 4.03
N ASP A 58 21.23 -1.98 3.10
CA ASP A 58 22.12 -2.49 2.04
C ASP A 58 23.50 -2.77 2.64
N LEU A 59 23.87 -4.05 2.70
CA LEU A 59 25.10 -4.49 3.33
C LEU A 59 26.36 -3.96 2.63
N GLY A 60 26.32 -3.75 1.31
CA GLY A 60 27.44 -3.22 0.54
C GLY A 60 27.65 -1.74 0.77
N GLN A 61 26.58 -0.96 0.89
CA GLN A 61 26.67 0.47 1.21
C GLN A 61 27.15 0.73 2.64
N HIS A 62 26.92 -0.23 3.54
CA HIS A 62 27.36 -0.19 4.93
C HIS A 62 28.60 -1.07 5.19
N PHE A 63 29.46 -1.23 4.17
CA PHE A 63 30.73 -1.95 4.25
C PHE A 63 31.93 -1.02 4.03
N GLN A 64 32.49 -0.53 5.13
CA GLN A 64 33.64 0.39 5.16
C GLN A 64 34.78 -0.20 6.01
N PRO A 65 35.30 -1.39 5.66
CA PRO A 65 36.25 -2.12 6.50
C PRO A 65 37.60 -1.42 6.71
N ASN A 66 37.91 -0.42 5.89
CA ASN A 66 39.15 0.34 5.92
C ASN A 66 39.02 1.70 6.62
N ASP A 67 37.80 2.12 7.00
CA ASP A 67 37.58 3.32 7.80
C ASP A 67 37.47 2.92 9.28
N PRO A 68 38.36 3.41 10.17
CA PRO A 68 38.29 3.13 11.60
C PRO A 68 36.98 3.53 12.28
N ASN A 69 36.23 4.49 11.70
CA ASN A 69 34.92 4.91 12.18
C ASN A 69 33.78 4.48 11.24
N GLY A 70 34.11 3.72 10.19
CA GLY A 70 33.15 3.26 9.21
C GLY A 70 32.37 2.05 9.69
N GLU A 71 31.19 1.88 9.09
CA GLU A 71 30.33 0.74 9.39
C GLU A 71 30.88 -0.57 8.79
N ASN A 72 30.59 -1.69 9.44
CA ASN A 72 30.92 -3.01 8.90
C ASN A 72 29.81 -4.02 9.17
N VAL A 73 28.63 -3.70 8.65
CA VAL A 73 27.42 -4.51 8.84
C VAL A 73 27.58 -5.95 8.37
N PRO A 74 28.28 -6.25 7.25
CA PRO A 74 28.60 -7.62 6.88
C PRO A 74 29.34 -8.39 7.99
N ARG A 75 30.34 -7.78 8.63
CA ARG A 75 31.07 -8.41 9.74
C ARG A 75 30.19 -8.58 10.97
N ASP A 76 29.39 -7.58 11.32
CA ASP A 76 28.47 -7.65 12.45
C ASP A 76 27.48 -8.81 12.29
N LEU A 77 26.92 -8.99 11.08
CA LEU A 77 26.02 -10.09 10.76
C LEU A 77 26.70 -11.44 10.92
N ILE A 78 27.91 -11.61 10.36
CA ILE A 78 28.66 -12.86 10.46
C ILE A 78 29.03 -13.15 11.91
N ASN A 79 29.40 -12.15 12.71
CA ASN A 79 29.71 -12.34 14.12
C ASN A 79 28.46 -12.78 14.92
N ALA A 80 27.32 -12.10 14.72
CA ALA A 80 26.07 -12.48 15.37
C ALA A 80 25.62 -13.90 14.99
N TYR A 81 25.78 -14.27 13.72
CA TYR A 81 25.57 -15.64 13.26
C TYR A 81 26.51 -16.63 13.99
N GLN A 82 27.81 -16.34 14.07
CA GLN A 82 28.80 -17.24 14.67
C GLN A 82 28.53 -17.46 16.16
N ASP A 83 28.14 -16.41 16.88
CA ASP A 83 27.76 -16.48 18.29
C ASP A 83 26.52 -17.36 18.47
N TRP A 84 25.48 -17.12 17.66
CA TRP A 84 24.26 -17.93 17.68
C TRP A 84 24.54 -19.40 17.33
N ALA A 85 25.32 -19.65 16.27
CA ALA A 85 25.68 -20.98 15.83
C ALA A 85 26.50 -21.70 16.90
N SER A 86 27.46 -21.04 17.53
CA SER A 86 28.26 -21.64 18.62
C SER A 86 27.40 -22.08 19.80
N ALA A 87 26.33 -21.33 20.11
CA ALA A 87 25.43 -21.64 21.21
C ALA A 87 24.36 -22.70 20.89
N HIS A 88 23.83 -22.72 19.66
CA HIS A 88 22.65 -23.53 19.31
C HIS A 88 22.92 -24.63 18.29
N GLN A 89 23.92 -24.45 17.44
CA GLN A 89 24.25 -25.35 16.34
C GLN A 89 25.78 -25.39 16.10
N PRO A 90 26.59 -25.95 17.01
CA PRO A 90 28.05 -25.85 16.93
C PRO A 90 28.65 -26.40 15.62
N GLN A 91 28.00 -27.42 15.02
CA GLN A 91 28.38 -27.96 13.71
C GLN A 91 28.15 -26.99 12.54
N SER A 92 27.35 -25.94 12.75
CA SER A 92 27.01 -24.94 11.76
C SER A 92 28.03 -23.78 11.70
N VAL A 93 28.91 -23.64 12.70
CA VAL A 93 29.93 -22.58 12.79
C VAL A 93 30.80 -22.54 11.53
N LEU A 94 30.99 -21.36 10.96
CA LEU A 94 31.85 -21.14 9.79
C LEU A 94 33.32 -21.21 10.19
N THR A 95 34.14 -21.79 9.31
CA THR A 95 35.60 -21.64 9.38
C THR A 95 36.02 -20.18 9.17
N GLY A 96 37.23 -19.81 9.61
CA GLY A 96 37.76 -18.45 9.42
C GLY A 96 37.78 -18.00 7.95
N ASP A 97 38.10 -18.91 7.04
CA ASP A 97 38.09 -18.65 5.60
C ASP A 97 36.68 -18.45 5.05
N GLN A 98 35.71 -19.26 5.50
CA GLN A 98 34.31 -19.09 5.11
C GLN A 98 33.74 -17.77 5.63
N ALA A 99 34.01 -17.42 6.89
CA ALA A 99 33.59 -16.16 7.47
C ALA A 99 34.18 -14.96 6.71
N THR A 100 35.49 -14.98 6.43
CA THR A 100 36.17 -13.91 5.69
C THR A 100 35.59 -13.73 4.28
N ARG A 101 35.37 -14.84 3.56
CA ARG A 101 34.74 -14.80 2.24
C ARG A 101 33.30 -14.29 2.29
N ALA A 102 32.52 -14.74 3.27
CA ALA A 102 31.14 -14.30 3.44
C ALA A 102 31.04 -12.80 3.70
N ILE A 103 31.91 -12.25 4.56
CA ILE A 103 31.99 -10.80 4.82
C ILE A 103 32.28 -10.04 3.53
N ALA A 104 33.27 -10.49 2.75
CA ALA A 104 33.60 -9.87 1.48
C ALA A 104 32.44 -9.96 0.46
N ASP A 105 31.79 -11.12 0.38
CA ASP A 105 30.69 -11.36 -0.57
C ASP A 105 29.45 -10.52 -0.27
N LEU A 106 29.10 -10.40 1.02
CA LEU A 106 28.00 -9.58 1.52
C LEU A 106 28.30 -8.07 1.40
N GLY A 107 29.56 -7.68 1.50
CA GLY A 107 30.01 -6.29 1.40
C GLY A 107 30.16 -5.76 -0.04
N ARG A 108 29.85 -6.55 -1.06
CA ARG A 108 29.87 -6.08 -2.46
C ARG A 108 28.61 -5.26 -2.75
N ASP A 109 28.82 -4.08 -3.32
CA ASP A 109 27.75 -3.32 -3.99
C ASP A 109 27.41 -3.96 -5.35
N GLY A 110 26.36 -3.44 -6.01
CA GLY A 110 25.89 -3.97 -7.29
C GLY A 110 26.92 -3.88 -8.41
N ASP A 111 27.81 -2.89 -8.38
CA ASP A 111 28.89 -2.73 -9.36
C ASP A 111 29.98 -3.79 -9.17
N ALA A 112 30.40 -4.04 -7.92
CA ALA A 112 31.33 -5.09 -7.56
C ALA A 112 30.77 -6.48 -7.88
N ILE A 113 29.47 -6.73 -7.64
CA ILE A 113 28.80 -7.98 -8.03
C ILE A 113 28.85 -8.19 -9.54
N ARG A 114 28.54 -7.15 -10.34
CA ARG A 114 28.62 -7.23 -11.82
C ARG A 114 30.04 -7.49 -12.31
N ASN A 115 31.03 -6.82 -11.73
CA ASN A 115 32.44 -7.01 -12.08
C ASN A 115 32.94 -8.42 -11.74
N ASP A 116 32.35 -9.05 -10.73
CA ASP A 116 32.60 -10.44 -10.33
C ASP A 116 31.67 -11.45 -11.04
N GLY A 117 31.14 -11.07 -12.22
CA GLY A 117 30.32 -11.94 -13.06
C GLY A 117 28.97 -12.36 -12.44
N GLY A 118 28.45 -11.59 -11.47
CA GLY A 118 27.20 -11.91 -10.79
C GLY A 118 27.33 -13.06 -9.78
N ARG A 119 28.54 -13.35 -9.28
CA ARG A 119 28.75 -14.48 -8.35
C ARG A 119 27.95 -14.30 -7.05
N PRO A 120 27.06 -15.23 -6.68
CA PRO A 120 26.32 -15.16 -5.42
C PRO A 120 27.21 -15.48 -4.20
N LEU A 121 26.68 -15.22 -3.00
CA LEU A 121 27.20 -15.80 -1.77
C LEU A 121 27.18 -17.34 -1.88
N ASP A 122 28.18 -17.99 -1.28
CA ASP A 122 28.23 -19.44 -1.16
C ASP A 122 26.89 -20.01 -0.64
N ALA A 123 26.34 -21.01 -1.33
CA ALA A 123 24.99 -21.49 -1.08
C ALA A 123 24.82 -22.12 0.31
N ASP A 124 25.83 -22.84 0.79
CA ASP A 124 25.82 -23.47 2.12
C ASP A 124 25.92 -22.40 3.21
N VAL A 125 26.76 -21.38 3.02
CA VAL A 125 26.83 -20.22 3.92
C VAL A 125 25.50 -19.47 3.92
N LYS A 126 24.91 -19.19 2.74
CA LYS A 126 23.62 -18.50 2.65
C LYS A 126 22.52 -19.24 3.38
N LEU A 127 22.42 -20.56 3.20
CA LEU A 127 21.43 -21.39 3.88
C LEU A 127 21.55 -21.29 5.40
N ARG A 128 22.79 -21.27 5.92
CA ARG A 128 23.05 -21.11 7.36
C ARG A 128 22.68 -19.73 7.88
N LEU A 129 23.00 -18.67 7.12
CA LEU A 129 22.61 -17.30 7.47
C LEU A 129 21.08 -17.13 7.44
N ASP A 130 20.40 -17.69 6.45
CA ASP A 130 18.94 -17.66 6.38
C ASP A 130 18.32 -18.42 7.59
N ALA A 131 18.93 -19.51 8.05
CA ALA A 131 18.49 -20.22 9.25
C ALA A 131 18.66 -19.37 10.53
N PHE A 132 19.75 -18.61 10.64
CA PHE A 132 19.93 -17.65 11.73
C PHE A 132 18.91 -16.52 11.64
N LEU A 133 18.73 -15.91 10.47
CA LEU A 133 17.79 -14.80 10.28
C LEU A 133 16.33 -15.23 10.53
N ALA A 134 15.99 -16.50 10.34
CA ALA A 134 14.69 -17.06 10.68
C ALA A 134 14.52 -17.42 12.18
N SER A 135 15.60 -17.39 12.98
CA SER A 135 15.56 -17.64 14.42
C SER A 135 15.20 -16.37 15.21
N ASP A 136 14.72 -16.53 16.45
CA ASP A 136 14.41 -15.38 17.31
C ASP A 136 15.62 -14.44 17.53
N ALA A 137 16.83 -15.00 17.59
CA ALA A 137 18.06 -14.24 17.73
C ALA A 137 18.35 -13.39 16.47
N GLY A 138 18.17 -13.97 15.28
CA GLY A 138 18.37 -13.25 14.02
C GLY A 138 17.28 -12.22 13.75
N ILE A 139 16.02 -12.56 14.04
CA ILE A 139 14.90 -11.61 13.95
C ILE A 139 15.14 -10.42 14.89
N THR A 140 15.56 -10.66 16.13
CA THR A 140 15.90 -9.60 17.09
C THR A 140 17.06 -8.75 16.58
N TRP A 141 18.14 -9.38 16.10
CA TRP A 141 19.31 -8.67 15.58
C TRP A 141 18.96 -7.77 14.40
N VAL A 142 18.09 -8.23 13.49
CA VAL A 142 17.59 -7.41 12.37
C VAL A 142 16.72 -6.26 12.90
N HIS A 143 15.80 -6.57 13.82
CA HIS A 143 14.86 -5.60 14.38
C HIS A 143 15.57 -4.46 15.12
N ASP A 144 16.61 -4.74 15.91
CA ASP A 144 17.37 -3.71 16.61
C ASP A 144 18.00 -2.69 15.64
N ARG A 145 18.37 -3.12 14.45
CA ARG A 145 18.89 -2.25 13.38
C ARG A 145 17.78 -1.45 12.71
N ASP A 146 16.62 -2.07 12.47
CA ASP A 146 15.44 -1.37 11.98
C ASP A 146 15.05 -0.23 12.95
N VAL A 147 15.12 -0.47 14.27
CA VAL A 147 14.87 0.55 15.30
C VAL A 147 15.88 1.69 15.22
N ALA A 148 17.18 1.37 15.17
CA ALA A 148 18.23 2.39 15.07
C ALA A 148 18.10 3.24 13.79
N GLN A 149 17.72 2.62 12.66
CA GLN A 149 17.48 3.32 11.42
C GLN A 149 16.24 4.22 11.49
N ILE A 150 15.18 3.80 12.20
CA ILE A 150 14.02 4.65 12.46
C ILE A 150 14.38 5.82 13.36
N ASP A 151 15.20 5.62 14.39
CA ASP A 151 15.71 6.73 15.22
C ASP A 151 16.46 7.76 14.38
N LYS A 152 17.29 7.29 13.43
CA LYS A 152 17.97 8.16 12.48
C LYS A 152 16.99 8.92 11.58
N LEU A 153 15.98 8.26 11.03
CA LEU A 153 14.93 8.89 10.22
C LEU A 153 14.14 9.94 11.01
N MET A 154 13.82 9.63 12.28
CA MET A 154 13.12 10.55 13.18
C MET A 154 13.94 11.82 13.40
N ASP A 155 15.24 11.70 13.66
CA ASP A 155 16.15 12.84 13.88
C ASP A 155 16.41 13.64 12.59
N ARG A 156 16.78 12.95 11.51
CA ARG A 156 17.36 13.58 10.30
C ARG A 156 16.35 13.98 9.24
N ALA A 157 15.17 13.36 9.24
CA ALA A 157 14.16 13.61 8.22
C ALA A 157 12.85 14.14 8.83
N ILE A 158 12.35 13.50 9.88
CA ILE A 158 11.06 13.86 10.48
C ILE A 158 11.15 15.10 11.37
N ALA A 159 12.20 15.28 12.17
CA ALA A 159 12.32 16.48 13.00
C ALA A 159 12.39 17.79 12.17
N PRO A 160 13.16 17.87 11.05
CA PRO A 160 13.06 19.00 10.13
C PRO A 160 11.67 19.17 9.50
N LEU A 161 11.01 18.06 9.13
CA LEU A 161 9.64 18.09 8.60
C LEU A 161 8.66 18.71 9.60
N GLN A 162 8.69 18.28 10.87
CA GLN A 162 7.82 18.80 11.92
C GLN A 162 8.03 20.29 12.20
N ARG A 163 9.20 20.85 11.88
CA ARG A 163 9.49 22.29 12.00
C ARG A 163 8.94 23.12 10.83
N SER A 164 8.54 22.49 9.72
CA SER A 164 7.97 23.20 8.57
C SER A 164 6.53 23.67 8.82
N ASN A 165 6.18 24.82 8.25
CA ASN A 165 4.82 25.35 8.22
C ASN A 165 3.87 24.41 7.47
N LEU A 166 4.35 23.80 6.37
CA LEU A 166 3.56 22.84 5.60
C LEU A 166 3.05 21.71 6.51
N TYR A 167 3.92 21.09 7.30
CA TYR A 167 3.55 20.00 8.20
C TYR A 167 2.65 20.48 9.34
N GLN A 168 2.98 21.61 9.97
CA GLN A 168 2.22 22.11 11.13
C GLN A 168 0.79 22.51 10.78
N ASN A 169 0.55 22.97 9.54
CA ASN A 169 -0.76 23.35 9.04
C ASN A 169 -1.50 22.22 8.30
N ALA A 170 -0.83 21.09 8.07
CA ALA A 170 -1.41 19.94 7.38
C ALA A 170 -2.43 19.19 8.26
N SER A 171 -3.42 18.57 7.61
CA SER A 171 -4.30 17.60 8.25
C SER A 171 -3.49 16.42 8.82
N LEU A 172 -4.03 15.67 9.79
CA LEU A 172 -3.35 14.47 10.30
C LEU A 172 -3.10 13.43 9.19
N ASP A 173 -4.03 13.30 8.23
CA ASP A 173 -3.85 12.42 7.07
C ASP A 173 -2.67 12.85 6.20
N ASP A 174 -2.52 14.16 5.98
CA ASP A 174 -1.43 14.71 5.18
C ASP A 174 -0.11 14.71 5.96
N GLN A 175 -0.13 14.84 7.29
CA GLN A 175 1.05 14.64 8.13
C GLN A 175 1.59 13.20 8.00
N VAL A 176 0.73 12.19 7.92
CA VAL A 176 1.15 10.79 7.66
C VAL A 176 1.76 10.67 6.27
N LYS A 177 1.12 11.23 5.23
CA LYS A 177 1.65 11.19 3.85
C LYS A 177 3.02 11.87 3.77
N LEU A 178 3.16 13.07 4.35
CA LEU A 178 4.42 13.81 4.37
C LEU A 178 5.52 13.02 5.10
N ALA A 179 5.21 12.43 6.27
CA ALA A 179 6.17 11.62 7.01
C ALA A 179 6.61 10.38 6.22
N ALA A 180 5.68 9.68 5.56
CA ALA A 180 5.98 8.52 4.72
C ALA A 180 6.86 8.88 3.51
N MET A 181 6.50 9.94 2.77
CA MET A 181 7.27 10.39 1.59
C MET A 181 8.67 10.87 1.97
N VAL A 182 8.79 11.72 2.98
CA VAL A 182 10.08 12.28 3.41
C VAL A 182 10.95 11.19 4.03
N GLY A 183 10.37 10.30 4.84
CA GLY A 183 11.05 9.15 5.41
C GLY A 183 11.58 8.20 4.33
N LYS A 184 10.74 7.84 3.35
CA LYS A 184 11.14 6.99 2.22
C LYS A 184 12.24 7.62 1.37
N ALA A 185 12.10 8.90 1.01
CA ALA A 185 13.11 9.61 0.22
C ALA A 185 14.47 9.64 0.93
N TYR A 186 14.48 9.91 2.24
CA TYR A 186 15.72 9.86 3.03
C TYR A 186 16.30 8.45 3.12
N ASN A 187 15.45 7.45 3.38
CA ASN A 187 15.88 6.05 3.49
C ASN A 187 16.53 5.54 2.19
N GLN A 188 15.95 5.89 1.04
CA GLN A 188 16.50 5.49 -0.26
C GLN A 188 17.82 6.19 -0.61
N ASN A 189 17.97 7.48 -0.26
CA ASN A 189 19.21 8.20 -0.52
C ASN A 189 19.35 9.48 0.35
N GLU A 190 20.10 9.39 1.44
CA GLU A 190 20.28 10.50 2.38
C GLU A 190 20.88 11.75 1.73
N VAL A 191 21.89 11.56 0.87
CA VAL A 191 22.61 12.66 0.20
C VAL A 191 21.68 13.43 -0.75
N ARG A 192 20.85 12.70 -1.51
CA ARG A 192 19.93 13.28 -2.48
C ARG A 192 18.69 13.90 -1.82
N ALA A 193 18.22 13.31 -0.71
CA ALA A 193 17.09 13.84 0.05
C ALA A 193 17.44 15.07 0.89
N ALA A 194 18.69 15.20 1.35
CA ALA A 194 19.08 16.28 2.27
C ALA A 194 18.80 17.72 1.74
N PRO A 195 19.06 18.08 0.47
CA PRO A 195 18.66 19.38 -0.07
C PRO A 195 17.14 19.62 -0.03
N MET A 196 16.33 18.60 -0.35
CA MET A 196 14.86 18.69 -0.28
C MET A 196 14.41 18.94 1.15
N ILE A 197 14.94 18.18 2.12
CA ILE A 197 14.58 18.33 3.53
C ILE A 197 14.95 19.73 4.07
N ARG A 198 16.12 20.27 3.68
CA ARG A 198 16.50 21.65 4.04
C ARG A 198 15.55 22.70 3.44
N LYS A 199 15.12 22.53 2.19
CA LYS A 199 14.13 23.41 1.55
C LYS A 199 12.78 23.33 2.24
N LEU A 200 12.38 22.12 2.63
CA LEU A 200 11.15 21.86 3.37
C LEU A 200 11.15 22.54 4.74
N GLU A 201 12.22 22.36 5.52
CA GLU A 201 12.41 23.05 6.80
C GLU A 201 12.46 24.58 6.63
N GLY A 202 13.04 25.04 5.52
CA GLY A 202 13.05 26.45 5.12
C GLY A 202 11.73 26.97 4.54
N ASN A 203 10.63 26.22 4.61
CA ASN A 203 9.29 26.59 4.14
C ASN A 203 9.22 26.93 2.65
N GLN A 204 9.91 26.17 1.79
CA GLN A 204 9.90 26.36 0.33
C GLN A 204 8.93 25.41 -0.41
N TYR A 205 8.10 24.68 0.32
CA TYR A 205 7.04 23.83 -0.25
C TYR A 205 5.71 24.22 0.39
N ASP A 206 4.68 24.38 -0.42
CA ASP A 206 3.38 24.89 0.02
C ASP A 206 2.33 23.78 0.12
N SER A 207 2.61 22.61 -0.46
CA SER A 207 1.68 21.48 -0.51
C SER A 207 2.37 20.11 -0.46
N VAL A 208 1.57 19.07 -0.16
CA VAL A 208 1.99 17.66 -0.30
C VAL A 208 2.44 17.35 -1.73
N ALA A 209 1.79 17.95 -2.73
CA ALA A 209 2.13 17.77 -4.14
C ALA A 209 3.51 18.35 -4.49
N ASP A 210 3.90 19.48 -3.89
CA ASP A 210 5.23 20.06 -4.14
C ASP A 210 6.35 19.17 -3.61
N VAL A 211 6.13 18.57 -2.42
CA VAL A 211 7.07 17.59 -1.85
C VAL A 211 7.15 16.35 -2.74
N SER A 212 6.00 15.87 -3.23
CA SER A 212 5.92 14.76 -4.19
C SER A 212 6.72 15.05 -5.46
N ALA A 213 6.52 16.22 -6.06
CA ALA A 213 7.21 16.66 -7.27
C ALA A 213 8.72 16.89 -7.06
N ALA A 214 9.11 17.31 -5.84
CA ALA A 214 10.52 17.45 -5.50
C ALA A 214 11.25 16.10 -5.46
N ILE A 215 10.57 15.03 -5.02
CA ILE A 215 11.09 13.66 -5.06
C ILE A 215 11.23 13.19 -6.51
N ASP A 216 10.24 13.45 -7.37
CA ASP A 216 10.29 13.08 -8.81
C ASP A 216 11.44 13.80 -9.53
N GLY A 217 11.77 15.01 -9.07
CA GLY A 217 12.91 15.78 -9.54
C GLY A 217 14.29 15.21 -9.20
N PHE A 218 14.39 14.10 -8.45
CA PHE A 218 15.67 13.49 -8.06
C PHE A 218 16.44 12.88 -9.23
N LEU A 219 15.76 12.42 -10.28
CA LEU A 219 16.36 11.82 -11.47
C LEU A 219 15.78 12.40 -12.78
N PRO A 220 16.08 13.67 -13.09
CA PRO A 220 15.46 14.39 -14.22
C PRO A 220 15.81 13.86 -15.63
N LYS A 221 16.66 12.83 -15.74
CA LYS A 221 17.18 12.28 -17.02
C LYS A 221 16.70 10.86 -17.34
N ARG A 222 15.97 10.16 -16.47
CA ARG A 222 15.31 8.89 -16.82
C ARG A 222 13.92 9.22 -17.38
N SER A 223 13.83 9.39 -18.70
CA SER A 223 12.56 9.57 -19.41
C SER A 223 11.83 8.22 -19.55
N GLY A 224 11.00 7.89 -18.56
CA GLY A 224 10.09 6.74 -18.55
C GLY A 224 9.21 6.79 -17.30
N ARG A 225 8.00 6.22 -17.34
CA ARG A 225 7.16 6.08 -16.13
C ARG A 225 7.91 5.27 -15.08
N ASN A 226 7.77 5.63 -13.80
CA ASN A 226 8.11 4.82 -12.63
C ASN A 226 9.61 4.66 -12.40
N ASP A 227 10.32 5.75 -12.12
CA ASP A 227 11.68 5.63 -11.59
C ASP A 227 11.69 5.05 -10.16
N TYR A 228 12.87 4.66 -9.66
CA TYR A 228 13.01 4.00 -8.35
C TYR A 228 12.55 4.86 -7.16
N PHE A 229 12.66 6.20 -7.26
CA PHE A 229 12.20 7.11 -6.22
C PHE A 229 10.68 7.32 -6.29
N GLU A 230 10.12 7.45 -7.49
CA GLU A 230 8.67 7.50 -7.74
C GLU A 230 7.98 6.23 -7.20
N LEU A 231 8.46 5.05 -7.59
CA LEU A 231 7.92 3.77 -7.12
C LEU A 231 8.03 3.63 -5.61
N GLY A 232 9.18 3.98 -5.05
CA GLY A 232 9.39 3.94 -3.61
C GLY A 232 8.41 4.83 -2.85
N ARG A 233 8.26 6.09 -3.30
CA ARG A 233 7.32 7.06 -2.74
C ARG A 233 5.88 6.56 -2.84
N ASP A 234 5.47 6.06 -4.01
CA ASP A 234 4.10 5.61 -4.23
C ASP A 234 3.75 4.38 -3.38
N ASP A 235 4.71 3.46 -3.19
CA ASP A 235 4.57 2.33 -2.26
C ASP A 235 4.42 2.80 -0.81
N ALA A 236 5.25 3.77 -0.38
CA ALA A 236 5.13 4.35 0.96
C ALA A 236 3.79 5.10 1.16
N LEU A 237 3.27 5.76 0.12
CA LEU A 237 1.96 6.41 0.15
C LEU A 237 0.80 5.42 0.25
N ARG A 238 0.90 4.23 -0.35
CA ARG A 238 -0.08 3.15 -0.15
C ARG A 238 -0.05 2.65 1.30
N GLY A 239 1.14 2.50 1.89
CA GLY A 239 1.27 2.23 3.32
C GLY A 239 0.67 3.34 4.19
N ALA A 240 0.91 4.61 3.85
CA ALA A 240 0.32 5.76 4.54
C ALA A 240 -1.21 5.75 4.50
N ALA A 241 -1.82 5.29 3.40
CA ALA A 241 -3.26 5.10 3.31
C ALA A 241 -3.77 4.05 4.32
N VAL A 242 -3.02 2.96 4.56
CA VAL A 242 -3.34 1.97 5.59
C VAL A 242 -3.22 2.57 7.00
N VAL A 243 -2.18 3.35 7.29
CA VAL A 243 -2.07 4.08 8.58
C VAL A 243 -3.28 4.98 8.80
N ASN A 244 -3.65 5.78 7.79
CA ASN A 244 -4.79 6.69 7.88
C ASN A 244 -6.10 5.92 8.07
N ALA A 245 -6.29 4.81 7.36
CA ALA A 245 -7.48 3.96 7.52
C ALA A 245 -7.58 3.39 8.94
N LEU A 246 -6.47 2.90 9.52
CA LEU A 246 -6.45 2.35 10.88
C LEU A 246 -6.62 3.44 11.96
N ARG A 247 -6.00 4.62 11.78
CA ARG A 247 -6.14 5.75 12.71
C ARG A 247 -7.57 6.29 12.73
N ASN A 248 -8.22 6.29 11.56
CA ASN A 248 -9.59 6.76 11.39
C ASN A 248 -10.64 5.64 11.54
N ALA A 249 -10.21 4.41 11.91
CA ALA A 249 -11.09 3.26 12.04
C ALA A 249 -12.19 3.51 13.08
N ASN A 250 -13.37 2.92 12.86
CA ASN A 250 -14.46 3.02 13.81
C ASN A 250 -14.03 2.40 15.15
N ARG A 251 -14.30 3.05 16.29
CA ARG A 251 -13.90 2.55 17.62
C ARG A 251 -14.49 1.20 17.97
N GLU A 252 -15.60 0.81 17.35
CA GLU A 252 -16.21 -0.50 17.53
C GLU A 252 -15.66 -1.57 16.56
N SER A 253 -14.77 -1.19 15.64
CA SER A 253 -14.03 -2.13 14.79
C SER A 253 -12.96 -2.83 15.62
N PRO A 254 -12.80 -4.16 15.50
CA PRO A 254 -11.71 -4.88 16.18
C PRO A 254 -10.32 -4.38 15.74
N LEU A 255 -10.20 -3.82 14.53
CA LEU A 255 -8.94 -3.26 14.04
C LEU A 255 -8.57 -1.93 14.73
N SER A 256 -9.54 -1.18 15.26
CA SER A 256 -9.25 0.02 16.04
C SER A 256 -8.53 -0.33 17.35
N THR A 257 -9.01 -1.36 18.04
CA THR A 257 -8.36 -1.91 19.24
C THR A 257 -6.98 -2.48 18.91
N ALA A 258 -6.90 -3.34 17.89
CA ALA A 258 -5.64 -3.95 17.47
C ALA A 258 -4.58 -2.89 17.10
N TRP A 259 -4.99 -1.84 16.36
CA TRP A 259 -4.09 -0.74 16.02
C TRP A 259 -3.66 0.06 17.24
N THR A 260 -4.56 0.28 18.21
CA THR A 260 -4.21 0.95 19.47
C THR A 260 -3.16 0.17 20.27
N SER A 261 -3.30 -1.16 20.36
CA SER A 261 -2.30 -2.03 20.99
C SER A 261 -0.94 -1.95 20.28
N VAL A 262 -0.94 -2.02 18.95
CA VAL A 262 0.31 -1.90 18.16
C VAL A 262 0.93 -0.51 18.32
N LEU A 263 0.14 0.56 18.37
CA LEU A 263 0.61 1.91 18.59
C LEU A 263 1.17 2.14 20.00
N ALA A 264 0.87 1.28 20.98
CA ALA A 264 1.45 1.40 22.32
C ALA A 264 2.98 1.24 22.28
N ASP A 265 3.47 0.34 21.43
CA ASP A 265 4.88 0.19 21.07
C ASP A 265 5.00 -0.24 19.58
N PRO A 266 5.05 0.70 18.64
CA PRO A 266 5.06 0.38 17.21
C PRO A 266 6.35 -0.31 16.76
N LEU A 267 7.39 -0.27 17.60
CA LEU A 267 8.69 -0.87 17.38
C LEU A 267 8.93 -2.05 18.32
N VAL A 268 7.86 -2.68 18.82
CA VAL A 268 7.95 -3.89 19.63
C VAL A 268 8.73 -4.99 18.90
N ASN A 269 9.62 -5.68 19.61
CA ASN A 269 10.35 -6.81 19.05
C ASN A 269 9.36 -7.93 18.67
N PRO A 270 9.30 -8.35 17.40
CA PRO A 270 8.31 -9.32 16.92
C PRO A 270 8.49 -10.73 17.51
N THR A 271 9.62 -11.03 18.15
CA THR A 271 9.86 -12.30 18.87
C THR A 271 9.35 -12.26 20.32
N ALA A 272 9.00 -11.08 20.82
CA ALA A 272 8.62 -10.84 22.21
C ALA A 272 7.20 -10.28 22.36
N LEU A 273 6.31 -10.50 21.38
CA LEU A 273 4.94 -9.97 21.40
C LEU A 273 4.12 -10.45 22.61
N ASN A 274 4.45 -11.62 23.18
CA ASN A 274 3.80 -12.18 24.36
C ASN A 274 4.35 -11.61 25.68
N ALA A 275 5.41 -10.79 25.65
CA ALA A 275 5.99 -10.20 26.85
C ALA A 275 5.15 -9.03 27.39
N ASP A 276 4.34 -8.39 26.54
CA ASP A 276 3.47 -7.28 26.93
C ASP A 276 2.21 -7.79 27.67
N ARG A 277 2.24 -7.67 29.00
CA ARG A 277 1.12 -8.08 29.86
C ARG A 277 -0.09 -7.14 29.79
N ALA A 278 0.10 -5.90 29.34
CA ALA A 278 -0.99 -4.94 29.19
C ALA A 278 -1.79 -5.19 27.90
N HIS A 279 -1.15 -5.75 26.87
CA HIS A 279 -1.77 -6.07 25.58
C HIS A 279 -1.68 -7.58 25.29
N GLN A 280 -2.43 -8.39 26.03
CA GLN A 280 -2.36 -9.86 25.96
C GLN A 280 -2.67 -10.45 24.58
N ASN A 281 -3.42 -9.72 23.74
CA ASN A 281 -3.78 -10.12 22.38
C ASN A 281 -2.75 -9.67 21.32
N LEU A 282 -1.69 -8.96 21.70
CA LEU A 282 -0.68 -8.46 20.78
C LEU A 282 -0.07 -9.55 19.87
N PRO A 283 0.15 -10.80 20.32
CA PRO A 283 0.58 -11.90 19.44
C PRO A 283 -0.38 -12.24 18.28
N HIS A 284 -1.63 -11.80 18.35
CA HIS A 284 -2.64 -11.95 17.29
C HIS A 284 -2.87 -10.64 16.53
N GLU A 285 -2.91 -9.53 17.26
CA GLU A 285 -3.18 -8.19 16.73
C GLU A 285 -2.04 -7.71 15.82
N TYR A 286 -0.78 -7.83 16.28
CA TYR A 286 0.38 -7.34 15.53
C TYR A 286 0.55 -8.02 14.17
N PRO A 287 0.48 -9.36 14.03
CA PRO A 287 0.56 -10.00 12.71
C PRO A 287 -0.58 -9.61 11.77
N VAL A 288 -1.81 -9.42 12.27
CA VAL A 288 -2.94 -8.96 11.45
C VAL A 288 -2.68 -7.55 10.92
N ILE A 289 -2.28 -6.62 11.80
CA ILE A 289 -1.92 -5.25 11.40
C ILE A 289 -0.78 -5.28 10.38
N LYS A 290 0.31 -6.00 10.66
CA LYS A 290 1.44 -6.13 9.73
C LYS A 290 1.00 -6.68 8.36
N ASN A 291 0.12 -7.69 8.33
CA ASN A 291 -0.36 -8.30 7.09
C ASN A 291 -1.22 -7.34 6.26
N LEU A 292 -1.91 -6.35 6.87
CA LEU A 292 -2.59 -5.28 6.14
C LEU A 292 -1.59 -4.38 5.38
N PHE A 293 -0.46 -4.04 6.00
CA PHE A 293 0.59 -3.26 5.34
C PHE A 293 1.30 -4.02 4.22
N ILE A 294 1.42 -5.34 4.35
CA ILE A 294 2.00 -6.18 3.29
C ILE A 294 1.05 -6.29 2.07
N HIS A 295 -0.26 -6.34 2.32
CA HIS A 295 -1.33 -6.37 1.30
C HIS A 295 -2.07 -5.04 1.26
N ASP A 296 -1.31 -3.97 1.04
CA ASP A 296 -1.79 -2.59 1.00
C ASP A 296 -2.93 -2.37 -0.02
N ASP A 297 -2.93 -3.16 -1.10
CA ASP A 297 -3.93 -3.16 -2.16
C ASP A 297 -5.27 -3.84 -1.78
N ARG A 298 -5.33 -4.48 -0.61
CA ARG A 298 -6.53 -5.14 -0.05
C ARG A 298 -6.97 -4.55 1.27
N ALA A 299 -6.04 -4.00 2.05
CA ALA A 299 -6.27 -3.52 3.40
C ALA A 299 -7.45 -2.54 3.50
N GLY A 300 -7.55 -1.55 2.60
CA GLY A 300 -8.61 -0.54 2.67
C GLY A 300 -10.03 -1.12 2.59
N GLN A 301 -10.25 -2.13 1.73
CA GLN A 301 -11.56 -2.77 1.60
C GLN A 301 -11.93 -3.59 2.84
N PHE A 302 -10.93 -4.28 3.41
CA PHE A 302 -11.11 -5.10 4.60
C PHE A 302 -11.34 -4.25 5.85
N ILE A 303 -10.54 -3.19 6.06
CA ILE A 303 -10.71 -2.22 7.15
C ILE A 303 -12.09 -1.56 7.03
N GLY A 304 -12.44 -1.07 5.84
CA GLY A 304 -13.73 -0.42 5.62
C GLY A 304 -14.93 -1.33 5.88
N ALA A 305 -14.84 -2.62 5.56
CA ALA A 305 -15.88 -3.58 5.88
C ALA A 305 -16.04 -3.74 7.40
N LEU A 306 -14.94 -3.91 8.14
CA LEU A 306 -14.98 -4.03 9.60
C LEU A 306 -15.44 -2.74 10.28
N ASP A 307 -15.11 -1.57 9.73
CA ASP A 307 -15.59 -0.28 10.24
C ASP A 307 -17.12 -0.15 10.17
N ARG A 308 -17.73 -0.67 9.10
CA ARG A 308 -19.18 -0.71 8.93
C ARG A 308 -19.82 -1.94 9.60
N GLY A 309 -19.00 -2.88 10.08
CA GLY A 309 -19.49 -4.19 10.52
C GLY A 309 -20.22 -4.92 9.38
N GLY A 310 -19.64 -4.89 8.19
CA GLY A 310 -20.16 -5.52 6.98
C GLY A 310 -19.43 -6.82 6.61
N ALA A 311 -19.68 -7.30 5.41
CA ALA A 311 -19.05 -8.50 4.87
C ALA A 311 -17.84 -8.17 3.97
N HIS A 312 -16.77 -8.95 4.08
CA HIS A 312 -15.65 -8.94 3.14
C HIS A 312 -15.14 -10.36 2.91
N GLN A 313 -14.75 -10.66 1.68
CA GLN A 313 -14.16 -11.94 1.33
C GLN A 313 -13.06 -11.77 0.29
N TYR A 314 -11.87 -12.18 0.67
CA TYR A 314 -10.75 -12.34 -0.23
C TYR A 314 -9.89 -13.50 0.23
N GLY A 315 -9.55 -14.40 -0.69
CA GLY A 315 -8.63 -15.48 -0.44
C GLY A 315 -8.22 -16.13 -1.75
N SER A 316 -6.91 -16.17 -2.01
CA SER A 316 -6.40 -16.86 -3.20
C SER A 316 -6.63 -18.36 -3.04
N THR A 317 -7.22 -18.99 -4.06
CA THR A 317 -7.56 -20.42 -4.03
C THR A 317 -6.79 -21.23 -5.05
N ASP A 318 -6.62 -22.50 -4.70
CA ASP A 318 -6.05 -23.48 -5.60
C ASP A 318 -6.94 -23.68 -6.84
N ARG A 319 -6.32 -23.91 -8.00
CA ARG A 319 -7.04 -24.06 -9.27
C ARG A 319 -7.69 -25.44 -9.39
N ALA A 320 -7.05 -26.48 -8.86
CA ALA A 320 -7.56 -27.85 -8.86
C ALA A 320 -8.51 -28.10 -7.67
N HIS A 321 -8.28 -27.43 -6.55
CA HIS A 321 -9.06 -27.50 -5.32
C HIS A 321 -9.60 -26.13 -4.91
N PRO A 322 -10.66 -25.59 -5.57
CA PRO A 322 -11.17 -24.24 -5.31
C PRO A 322 -11.72 -24.01 -3.90
N GLU A 323 -11.92 -25.06 -3.12
CA GLU A 323 -12.25 -25.05 -1.70
C GLU A 323 -11.03 -24.79 -0.80
N ARG A 324 -9.81 -24.97 -1.33
CA ARG A 324 -8.54 -24.77 -0.62
C ARG A 324 -7.86 -23.46 -1.01
N PHE A 325 -7.08 -22.93 -0.09
CA PHE A 325 -6.37 -21.66 -0.24
C PHE A 325 -4.88 -21.88 -0.56
N ASN A 326 -4.32 -21.08 -1.47
CA ASN A 326 -2.91 -21.12 -1.87
C ASN A 326 -2.18 -19.79 -1.68
N GLY A 327 -2.84 -18.79 -1.07
CA GLY A 327 -2.26 -17.48 -0.78
C GLY A 327 -2.80 -16.88 0.52
N PRO A 328 -2.64 -15.56 0.72
CA PRO A 328 -3.19 -14.83 1.88
C PRO A 328 -4.72 -14.77 1.82
N GLY A 329 -5.35 -14.44 2.95
CA GLY A 329 -6.79 -14.26 3.03
C GLY A 329 -7.24 -13.24 4.06
N PHE A 330 -8.36 -12.59 3.74
CA PHE A 330 -9.01 -11.51 4.48
C PHE A 330 -10.52 -11.77 4.42
N TYR A 331 -11.08 -12.23 5.53
CA TYR A 331 -12.50 -12.55 5.64
C TYR A 331 -13.10 -11.79 6.82
N ALA A 332 -14.24 -11.14 6.60
CA ALA A 332 -14.97 -10.42 7.64
C ALA A 332 -16.49 -10.64 7.49
N ALA A 333 -17.19 -10.72 8.61
CA ALA A 333 -18.63 -10.67 8.67
C ALA A 333 -19.05 -9.99 9.98
N GLY A 334 -19.67 -8.81 9.91
CA GLY A 334 -19.95 -8.05 11.12
C GLY A 334 -18.64 -7.56 11.75
N ASN A 335 -18.46 -7.85 13.03
CA ASN A 335 -17.23 -7.55 13.78
C ASN A 335 -16.22 -8.71 13.78
N ASP A 336 -16.60 -9.84 13.21
CA ASP A 336 -15.75 -11.03 13.19
C ASP A 336 -14.81 -10.99 11.99
N LEU A 337 -13.57 -11.42 12.20
CA LEU A 337 -12.58 -11.51 11.14
C LEU A 337 -11.75 -12.79 11.21
N VAL A 338 -11.29 -13.23 10.04
CA VAL A 338 -10.25 -14.25 9.88
C VAL A 338 -9.24 -13.75 8.85
N ASN A 339 -7.97 -13.70 9.24
CA ASN A 339 -6.87 -13.22 8.41
C ASN A 339 -5.70 -14.21 8.44
N TRP A 340 -5.06 -14.45 7.30
CA TRP A 340 -3.81 -15.21 7.25
C TRP A 340 -2.85 -14.69 6.18
N ASN A 341 -1.56 -14.91 6.43
CA ASN A 341 -0.48 -14.46 5.55
C ASN A 341 -0.19 -15.47 4.42
N LYS A 342 0.73 -15.15 3.51
CA LYS A 342 1.07 -16.05 2.38
C LYS A 342 1.65 -17.41 2.81
N HIS A 343 2.23 -17.48 4.00
CA HIS A 343 2.80 -18.70 4.59
C HIS A 343 1.74 -19.56 5.31
N GLY A 344 0.52 -19.06 5.46
CA GLY A 344 -0.61 -19.78 6.04
C GLY A 344 -0.77 -19.60 7.55
N GLN A 345 0.10 -18.82 8.20
CA GLN A 345 -0.11 -18.40 9.59
C GLN A 345 -1.26 -17.39 9.63
N GLY A 346 -2.25 -17.64 10.49
CA GLY A 346 -3.42 -16.79 10.59
C GLY A 346 -3.99 -16.63 11.99
N HIS A 347 -4.89 -15.66 12.08
CA HIS A 347 -5.55 -15.24 13.30
C HIS A 347 -7.02 -14.98 13.01
N ALA A 348 -7.86 -15.31 13.98
CA ALA A 348 -9.28 -15.07 13.95
C ALA A 348 -9.69 -14.27 15.19
N PHE A 349 -10.52 -13.26 14.99
CA PHE A 349 -11.24 -12.59 16.07
C PHE A 349 -12.71 -12.91 15.87
N LEU A 350 -13.25 -13.81 16.70
CA LEU A 350 -14.62 -14.31 16.57
C LEU A 350 -15.32 -14.13 17.92
N ASN A 351 -16.50 -13.52 17.92
CA ASN A 351 -17.30 -13.32 19.14
C ASN A 351 -16.54 -12.61 20.28
N GLY A 352 -15.62 -11.70 19.94
CA GLY A 352 -14.83 -10.96 20.92
C GLY A 352 -13.52 -11.64 21.37
N GLU A 353 -13.21 -12.83 20.84
CA GLU A 353 -12.03 -13.60 21.25
C GLU A 353 -11.04 -13.81 20.10
N TRP A 354 -9.75 -13.61 20.39
CA TRP A 354 -8.67 -13.90 19.46
C TRP A 354 -8.25 -15.37 19.54
N SER A 355 -7.95 -15.97 18.39
CA SER A 355 -7.40 -17.32 18.29
C SER A 355 -6.49 -17.49 17.06
N SER A 356 -5.63 -18.51 17.08
CA SER A 356 -4.80 -18.87 15.93
C SER A 356 -5.54 -19.80 14.96
N VAL A 357 -5.31 -19.60 13.67
CA VAL A 357 -5.76 -20.48 12.59
C VAL A 357 -4.61 -20.79 11.64
N SER A 358 -4.61 -21.98 11.03
CA SER A 358 -3.69 -22.33 9.96
C SER A 358 -4.45 -22.45 8.65
N ARG A 359 -3.94 -21.86 7.57
CA ARG A 359 -4.55 -21.94 6.23
C ARG A 359 -4.75 -23.39 5.76
N GLU A 360 -3.88 -24.30 6.16
CA GLU A 360 -3.97 -25.72 5.78
C GLU A 360 -5.24 -26.40 6.34
N ASP A 361 -5.73 -25.93 7.48
CA ASP A 361 -6.97 -26.39 8.09
C ASP A 361 -8.20 -25.68 7.50
N LEU A 362 -8.01 -24.58 6.78
CA LEU A 362 -9.12 -23.79 6.25
C LEU A 362 -9.63 -24.33 4.92
N THR A 363 -10.95 -24.32 4.78
CA THR A 363 -11.65 -24.53 3.51
C THR A 363 -12.74 -23.50 3.33
N ARG A 364 -13.14 -23.25 2.08
CA ARG A 364 -14.34 -22.46 1.77
C ARG A 364 -15.41 -23.32 1.12
N THR A 365 -16.66 -23.01 1.45
CA THR A 365 -17.84 -23.50 0.76
C THR A 365 -18.61 -22.31 0.20
N ARG A 366 -18.78 -22.26 -1.12
CA ARG A 366 -19.62 -21.24 -1.77
C ARG A 366 -21.03 -21.80 -1.89
N ASN A 367 -21.98 -21.11 -1.27
CA ASN A 367 -23.38 -21.53 -1.25
C ASN A 367 -24.13 -20.99 -2.47
N HIS A 368 -25.26 -21.62 -2.81
CA HIS A 368 -26.07 -21.24 -3.97
C HIS A 368 -26.74 -19.86 -3.79
N ASP A 369 -26.93 -19.43 -2.55
CA ASP A 369 -27.49 -18.11 -2.20
C ASP A 369 -26.46 -16.96 -2.32
N GLY A 370 -25.22 -17.25 -2.74
CA GLY A 370 -24.16 -16.27 -2.89
C GLY A 370 -23.33 -16.05 -1.62
N THR A 371 -23.70 -16.67 -0.50
CA THR A 371 -22.93 -16.63 0.74
C THR A 371 -21.70 -17.55 0.66
N THR A 372 -20.73 -17.32 1.54
CA THR A 372 -19.53 -18.16 1.67
C THR A 372 -19.31 -18.56 3.11
N ASP A 373 -19.23 -19.87 3.37
CA ASP A 373 -18.78 -20.40 4.65
C ASP A 373 -17.26 -20.61 4.63
N LEU A 374 -16.57 -20.00 5.58
CA LEU A 374 -15.19 -20.32 5.91
C LEU A 374 -15.19 -21.36 7.02
N ASN A 375 -14.62 -22.53 6.73
CA ASN A 375 -14.60 -23.66 7.63
C ASN A 375 -13.17 -23.99 8.07
N LYS A 376 -13.04 -24.62 9.24
CA LYS A 376 -11.81 -25.17 9.79
C LYS A 376 -11.98 -26.67 9.98
N GLN A 377 -10.99 -27.43 9.53
CA GLN A 377 -10.87 -28.86 9.79
C GLN A 377 -10.12 -29.05 11.11
N GLN A 378 -10.73 -29.74 12.07
CA GLN A 378 -10.09 -30.07 13.34
C GLN A 378 -10.54 -31.46 13.81
N GLY A 379 -9.58 -32.37 14.03
CA GLY A 379 -9.88 -33.72 14.53
C GLY A 379 -10.79 -34.55 13.60
N GLY A 380 -10.74 -34.32 12.28
CA GLY A 380 -11.61 -34.97 11.30
C GLY A 380 -13.03 -34.41 11.23
N GLN A 381 -13.35 -33.36 12.01
CA GLN A 381 -14.61 -32.63 11.92
C GLN A 381 -14.41 -31.30 11.18
N THR A 382 -15.44 -30.89 10.44
CA THR A 382 -15.52 -29.58 9.80
C THR A 382 -16.35 -28.67 10.68
N GLN A 383 -15.75 -27.59 11.18
CA GLN A 383 -16.43 -26.54 11.93
C GLN A 383 -16.50 -25.28 11.08
N ARG A 384 -17.68 -24.66 10.98
CA ARG A 384 -17.80 -23.33 10.38
C ARG A 384 -17.23 -22.28 11.33
N LEU A 385 -16.22 -21.54 10.87
CA LEU A 385 -15.65 -20.41 11.59
C LEU A 385 -16.42 -19.12 11.33
N LEU A 386 -16.76 -18.86 10.06
CA LEU A 386 -17.36 -17.61 9.64
C LEU A 386 -18.34 -17.86 8.50
N HIS A 387 -19.50 -17.21 8.56
CA HIS A 387 -20.46 -17.16 7.45
C HIS A 387 -20.46 -15.76 6.88
N VAL A 388 -20.00 -15.61 5.64
CA VAL A 388 -19.93 -14.32 4.95
C VAL A 388 -21.11 -14.19 4.01
N ASP A 389 -22.06 -13.34 4.40
CA ASP A 389 -23.21 -12.95 3.58
C ASP A 389 -22.99 -11.54 3.01
N PRO A 390 -22.72 -11.38 1.70
CA PRO A 390 -22.56 -10.08 1.07
C PRO A 390 -23.80 -9.17 1.13
N HIS A 391 -24.96 -9.71 1.47
CA HIS A 391 -26.23 -9.01 1.57
C HIS A 391 -26.66 -8.75 3.01
N ALA A 392 -25.90 -9.21 4.00
CA ALA A 392 -26.18 -8.91 5.40
C ALA A 392 -26.15 -7.39 5.65
N PRO A 393 -27.08 -6.86 6.47
CA PRO A 393 -27.07 -5.45 6.81
C PRO A 393 -25.80 -5.12 7.59
N GLU A 394 -25.16 -4.01 7.23
CA GLU A 394 -24.01 -3.48 7.95
C GLU A 394 -24.42 -3.08 9.38
N LEU A 395 -23.62 -3.46 10.38
CA LEU A 395 -23.91 -3.17 11.81
C LEU A 395 -23.85 -1.68 12.12
N ARG A 396 -23.06 -0.94 11.35
CA ARG A 396 -22.83 0.49 11.53
C ARG A 396 -23.01 1.18 10.19
N LEU A 397 -23.73 2.29 10.24
CA LEU A 397 -23.74 3.22 9.11
C LEU A 397 -22.29 3.62 8.83
N ALA A 398 -21.92 3.67 7.54
CA ALA A 398 -20.70 4.35 7.14
C ALA A 398 -20.64 5.68 7.90
N PRO A 399 -19.53 5.99 8.60
CA PRO A 399 -19.46 7.22 9.36
C PRO A 399 -19.94 8.35 8.46
N GLN A 400 -20.97 9.08 8.89
CA GLN A 400 -21.21 10.42 8.39
C GLN A 400 -19.98 11.22 8.84
N GLN A 401 -18.90 11.09 8.07
CA GLN A 401 -17.68 11.80 8.34
C GLN A 401 -18.03 13.27 8.24
N ASN A 402 -17.91 13.96 9.36
CA ASN A 402 -17.84 15.41 9.38
C ASN A 402 -16.75 15.85 8.37
N GLY A 403 -17.17 16.26 7.17
CA GLY A 403 -16.41 17.14 6.27
C GLY A 403 -15.09 16.64 5.67
N GLY A 404 -14.92 15.35 5.35
CA GLY A 404 -13.66 14.83 4.77
C GLY A 404 -13.80 13.68 3.76
N ARG A 405 -14.38 13.94 2.58
CA ARG A 405 -14.33 13.21 1.29
C ARG A 405 -13.63 11.82 1.20
N THR A 406 -14.40 10.74 1.00
CA THR A 406 -14.01 9.63 0.09
C THR A 406 -14.31 10.00 -1.37
N GLY A 407 -13.78 11.14 -1.80
CA GLY A 407 -13.98 11.66 -3.16
C GLY A 407 -12.99 11.06 -4.16
N PRO A 408 -13.08 11.44 -5.44
CA PRO A 408 -12.17 10.97 -6.48
C PRO A 408 -10.70 11.40 -6.29
N ASP A 409 -10.36 12.13 -5.23
CA ASP A 409 -8.97 12.37 -4.78
C ASP A 409 -8.30 11.13 -4.19
N ASN A 410 -9.07 10.17 -3.71
CA ASN A 410 -8.53 8.93 -3.16
C ASN A 410 -8.03 8.03 -4.33
N PRO A 411 -6.77 7.59 -4.34
CA PRO A 411 -6.25 6.66 -5.36
C PRO A 411 -7.03 5.35 -5.50
N ALA A 412 -7.72 4.91 -4.45
CA ALA A 412 -8.57 3.73 -4.47
C ALA A 412 -9.97 3.99 -5.08
N HIS A 413 -10.33 5.24 -5.39
CA HIS A 413 -11.59 5.57 -6.04
C HIS A 413 -11.54 5.14 -7.52
N PRO A 414 -12.59 4.47 -8.06
CA PRO A 414 -12.59 3.96 -9.44
C PRO A 414 -12.36 5.05 -10.51
N ASP A 415 -12.73 6.30 -10.21
CA ASP A 415 -12.56 7.44 -11.12
C ASP A 415 -11.32 8.30 -10.86
N HIS A 416 -10.44 7.91 -9.94
CA HIS A 416 -9.24 8.68 -9.62
C HIS A 416 -8.35 8.89 -10.85
N ALA A 417 -8.09 7.82 -11.61
CA ALA A 417 -7.27 7.91 -12.82
C ALA A 417 -7.87 8.87 -13.86
N MET A 418 -9.20 8.88 -14.01
CA MET A 418 -9.89 9.80 -14.91
C MET A 418 -9.81 11.25 -14.43
N LEU A 419 -9.92 11.49 -13.11
CA LEU A 419 -9.70 12.83 -12.54
C LEU A 419 -8.31 13.35 -12.87
N LEU A 420 -7.27 12.51 -12.75
CA LEU A 420 -5.90 12.90 -13.08
C LEU A 420 -5.76 13.26 -14.58
N GLN A 421 -6.35 12.47 -15.48
CA GLN A 421 -6.36 12.77 -16.92
C GLN A 421 -7.03 14.11 -17.23
N ILE A 422 -8.15 14.41 -16.57
CA ILE A 422 -8.86 15.69 -16.71
C ILE A 422 -8.01 16.84 -16.19
N ARG A 423 -7.41 16.70 -14.99
CA ARG A 423 -6.52 17.72 -14.40
C ARG A 423 -5.34 18.03 -15.31
N GLU A 424 -4.69 17.01 -15.83
CA GLU A 424 -3.57 17.16 -16.77
C GLU A 424 -4.00 17.92 -18.03
N GLY A 425 -5.15 17.56 -18.61
CA GLY A 425 -5.70 18.23 -19.79
C GLY A 425 -6.07 19.70 -19.55
N VAL A 426 -6.71 20.00 -18.42
CA VAL A 426 -7.05 21.38 -18.02
C VAL A 426 -5.80 22.21 -17.77
N GLN A 427 -4.82 21.66 -17.04
CA GLN A 427 -3.55 22.34 -16.77
C GLN A 427 -2.78 22.64 -18.06
N ARG A 428 -2.79 21.71 -19.03
CA ARG A 428 -2.17 21.91 -20.34
C ARG A 428 -2.82 23.07 -21.10
N LEU A 429 -4.15 23.16 -21.11
CA LEU A 429 -4.90 24.25 -21.74
C LEU A 429 -4.67 25.60 -21.04
N GLY A 430 -4.64 25.60 -19.70
CA GLY A 430 -4.33 26.79 -18.92
C GLY A 430 -2.94 27.32 -19.21
N SER A 431 -1.94 26.42 -19.29
CA SER A 431 -0.55 26.80 -19.59
C SER A 431 -0.38 27.42 -20.98
N GLN A 432 -1.16 26.97 -21.98
CA GLN A 432 -1.15 27.55 -23.33
C GLN A 432 -1.75 28.96 -23.39
N THR A 433 -2.59 29.31 -22.42
CA THR A 433 -3.32 30.59 -22.37
C THR A 433 -2.85 31.52 -21.24
N GLY A 434 -1.85 31.10 -20.47
CA GLY A 434 -1.32 31.85 -19.33
C GLY A 434 -2.23 31.84 -18.09
N VAL A 435 -3.16 30.90 -18.00
CA VAL A 435 -4.06 30.73 -16.85
C VAL A 435 -3.46 29.71 -15.88
N PRO A 436 -3.18 30.07 -14.62
CA PRO A 436 -2.66 29.13 -13.63
C PRO A 436 -3.73 28.12 -13.21
N PHE A 437 -3.29 26.92 -12.81
CA PHE A 437 -4.19 25.92 -12.24
C PHE A 437 -4.49 26.28 -10.78
N ASP A 438 -5.74 26.63 -10.49
CA ASP A 438 -6.23 27.15 -9.21
C ASP A 438 -7.50 26.41 -8.74
N GLU A 439 -8.13 26.89 -7.66
CA GLU A 439 -9.39 26.32 -7.16
C GLU A 439 -10.52 26.32 -8.19
N ASN A 440 -10.57 27.32 -9.08
CA ASN A 440 -11.58 27.37 -10.14
C ASN A 440 -11.32 26.29 -11.20
N SER A 441 -10.05 26.07 -11.55
CA SER A 441 -9.61 24.99 -12.42
C SER A 441 -9.98 23.62 -11.86
N GLU A 442 -9.83 23.45 -10.54
CA GLU A 442 -10.23 22.23 -9.83
C GLU A 442 -11.75 22.01 -9.87
N ARG A 443 -12.55 23.06 -9.63
CA ARG A 443 -14.03 23.00 -9.78
C ARG A 443 -14.46 22.62 -11.19
N VAL A 444 -13.74 23.10 -12.19
CA VAL A 444 -13.95 22.72 -13.60
C VAL A 444 -13.63 21.24 -13.82
N CYS A 445 -12.50 20.75 -13.31
CA CYS A 445 -12.13 19.33 -13.41
C CYS A 445 -13.18 18.42 -12.78
N ARG A 446 -13.70 18.79 -11.60
CA ARG A 446 -14.69 18.02 -10.85
C ARG A 446 -16.04 17.98 -11.54
N SER A 447 -16.47 19.13 -12.06
CA SER A 447 -17.70 19.22 -12.84
C SER A 447 -17.60 18.39 -14.13
N LEU A 448 -16.44 18.44 -14.80
CA LEU A 448 -16.20 17.66 -16.01
C LEU A 448 -16.14 16.15 -15.73
N LEU A 449 -15.53 15.73 -14.61
CA LEU A 449 -15.52 14.33 -14.18
C LEU A 449 -16.93 13.78 -13.93
N ALA A 450 -17.77 14.54 -13.21
CA ALA A 450 -19.16 14.17 -13.01
C ALA A 450 -19.91 14.06 -14.34
N ALA A 451 -19.69 15.00 -15.26
CA ALA A 451 -20.27 14.97 -16.60
C ALA A 451 -19.78 13.79 -17.45
N CYS A 452 -18.57 13.26 -17.20
CA CYS A 452 -18.08 12.06 -17.87
C CYS A 452 -18.90 10.82 -17.49
N LYS A 453 -19.53 10.81 -16.31
CA LYS A 453 -20.40 9.71 -15.87
C LYS A 453 -21.86 9.95 -16.16
N ASP A 454 -22.33 11.19 -16.04
CA ASP A 454 -23.70 11.56 -16.40
C ASP A 454 -23.70 12.73 -17.40
N ASN A 455 -23.81 12.38 -18.69
CA ASN A 455 -23.91 13.31 -19.81
C ASN A 455 -25.30 13.32 -20.46
N ARG A 456 -26.34 12.80 -19.79
CA ARG A 456 -27.68 12.62 -20.39
C ARG A 456 -28.32 13.92 -20.85
N ASP A 457 -28.06 15.02 -20.14
CA ASP A 457 -28.54 16.37 -20.48
C ASP A 457 -28.02 16.88 -21.83
N GLN A 458 -27.03 16.21 -22.42
CA GLN A 458 -26.45 16.56 -23.73
C GLN A 458 -27.23 15.94 -24.90
N TYR A 459 -28.18 15.04 -24.63
CA TYR A 459 -28.97 14.35 -25.65
C TYR A 459 -30.42 14.83 -25.63
N GLN A 460 -31.02 14.99 -26.82
CA GLN A 460 -32.42 15.47 -26.97
C GLN A 460 -33.46 14.58 -26.27
N ASN A 461 -33.15 13.30 -26.04
CA ASN A 461 -34.02 12.31 -25.40
C ASN A 461 -33.41 11.76 -24.10
N ALA A 462 -33.01 12.64 -23.18
CA ALA A 462 -32.33 12.29 -21.93
C ALA A 462 -32.98 11.13 -21.14
N SER A 463 -34.32 10.99 -21.18
CA SER A 463 -35.07 9.93 -20.49
C SER A 463 -34.86 8.51 -21.05
N ASN A 464 -34.41 8.36 -22.29
CA ASN A 464 -34.15 7.07 -22.95
C ASN A 464 -32.65 6.81 -23.19
N THR A 465 -31.78 7.72 -22.75
CA THR A 465 -30.33 7.60 -22.92
C THR A 465 -29.75 6.72 -21.82
N SER A 466 -29.13 5.60 -22.20
CA SER A 466 -28.41 4.73 -21.26
C SER A 466 -27.30 5.50 -20.57
N LEU A 467 -27.22 5.42 -19.25
CA LEU A 467 -26.19 6.08 -18.45
C LEU A 467 -24.88 5.30 -18.60
N SER A 468 -24.95 3.98 -18.45
CA SER A 468 -23.81 3.08 -18.59
C SER A 468 -23.25 3.02 -20.02
N GLY A 469 -24.08 3.14 -21.05
CA GLY A 469 -23.65 3.13 -22.45
C GLY A 469 -22.98 4.42 -22.95
N ASN A 470 -23.22 5.56 -22.28
CA ASN A 470 -22.64 6.85 -22.67
C ASN A 470 -21.59 7.37 -21.68
N ALA A 471 -21.42 6.72 -20.53
CA ALA A 471 -20.40 7.05 -19.56
C ALA A 471 -18.99 6.80 -20.14
N LEU A 472 -18.10 7.77 -19.96
CA LEU A 472 -16.70 7.61 -20.30
C LEU A 472 -16.03 6.71 -19.25
N THR A 473 -15.09 5.90 -19.72
CA THR A 473 -14.24 5.01 -18.91
C THR A 473 -12.84 5.58 -18.71
N ARG A 474 -12.42 6.51 -19.57
CA ARG A 474 -11.20 7.32 -19.48
C ARG A 474 -11.37 8.63 -20.24
N VAL A 475 -10.42 9.54 -20.10
CA VAL A 475 -10.33 10.77 -20.90
C VAL A 475 -8.99 10.80 -21.63
N ASP A 476 -9.04 10.69 -22.96
CA ASP A 476 -7.86 10.70 -23.82
C ASP A 476 -7.47 12.15 -24.20
N HIS A 477 -8.48 13.03 -24.37
CA HIS A 477 -8.27 14.45 -24.67
C HIS A 477 -9.20 15.37 -23.88
N VAL A 478 -8.66 16.52 -23.45
CA VAL A 478 -9.45 17.66 -22.97
C VAL A 478 -9.31 18.80 -23.97
N VAL A 479 -10.44 19.30 -24.47
CA VAL A 479 -10.47 20.30 -25.56
C VAL A 479 -11.30 21.50 -25.15
N ALA A 480 -10.78 22.71 -25.39
CA ALA A 480 -11.51 23.96 -25.18
C ALA A 480 -12.36 24.31 -26.42
N GLY A 481 -13.63 24.63 -26.19
CA GLY A 481 -14.50 25.32 -27.14
C GLY A 481 -14.86 26.73 -26.66
N PRO A 482 -15.70 27.49 -27.40
CA PRO A 482 -15.96 28.90 -27.11
C PRO A 482 -16.41 29.21 -25.67
N GLU A 483 -17.26 28.36 -25.08
CA GLU A 483 -17.75 28.53 -23.70
C GLU A 483 -17.80 27.22 -22.91
N ARG A 484 -17.23 26.15 -23.48
CA ARG A 484 -17.36 24.78 -22.98
C ARG A 484 -16.01 24.09 -22.96
N LEU A 485 -15.85 23.21 -21.99
CA LEU A 485 -14.72 22.29 -21.92
C LEU A 485 -15.22 20.88 -22.22
N PHE A 486 -14.53 20.17 -23.11
CA PHE A 486 -14.88 18.83 -23.56
C PHE A 486 -13.88 17.82 -23.04
N ALA A 487 -14.38 16.71 -22.49
CA ALA A 487 -13.62 15.47 -22.28
C ALA A 487 -13.97 14.50 -23.40
N VAL A 488 -12.96 13.93 -24.05
CA VAL A 488 -13.12 13.02 -25.19
C VAL A 488 -12.40 11.71 -24.92
N GLN A 489 -13.09 10.60 -25.21
CA GLN A 489 -12.54 9.25 -25.22
C GLN A 489 -12.48 8.76 -26.66
N GLY A 490 -11.29 8.37 -27.14
CA GLY A 490 -10.99 8.04 -28.53
C GLY A 490 -10.30 9.18 -29.28
N GLU A 491 -9.85 8.87 -30.50
CA GLU A 491 -9.16 9.82 -31.39
C GLU A 491 -10.10 10.96 -31.83
N LEU A 492 -9.61 12.21 -31.85
CA LEU A 492 -10.43 13.38 -32.18
C LEU A 492 -11.07 13.33 -33.59
N ASN A 493 -10.44 12.62 -34.52
CA ASN A 493 -10.90 12.46 -35.89
C ASN A 493 -11.77 11.20 -36.10
N ASP A 494 -11.96 10.38 -35.07
CA ASP A 494 -12.82 9.20 -35.13
C ASP A 494 -14.28 9.62 -34.84
N PRO A 495 -15.24 9.42 -35.77
CA PRO A 495 -16.64 9.73 -35.51
C PRO A 495 -17.28 8.89 -34.39
N ALA A 496 -16.63 7.80 -33.97
CA ALA A 496 -17.08 6.95 -32.86
C ALA A 496 -16.58 7.41 -31.47
N HIS A 497 -15.87 8.54 -31.36
CA HIS A 497 -15.43 9.03 -30.05
C HIS A 497 -16.61 9.32 -29.12
N LEU A 498 -16.43 9.04 -27.82
CA LEU A 498 -17.36 9.48 -26.79
C LEU A 498 -16.92 10.84 -26.26
N ARG A 499 -17.88 11.69 -25.91
CA ARG A 499 -17.58 13.00 -25.34
C ARG A 499 -18.56 13.39 -24.24
N ALA A 500 -18.04 14.14 -23.28
CA ALA A 500 -18.82 14.86 -22.29
C ALA A 500 -18.34 16.32 -22.25
N HIS A 501 -19.17 17.26 -21.82
CA HIS A 501 -18.76 18.65 -21.70
C HIS A 501 -19.45 19.37 -20.56
N VAL A 502 -18.82 20.46 -20.12
CA VAL A 502 -19.39 21.39 -19.14
C VAL A 502 -19.26 22.83 -19.63
N PRO A 503 -20.25 23.72 -19.35
CA PRO A 503 -20.08 25.15 -19.50
C PRO A 503 -19.05 25.66 -18.48
N VAL A 504 -17.98 26.33 -18.95
CA VAL A 504 -16.83 26.67 -18.08
C VAL A 504 -17.24 27.61 -16.94
N GLN A 505 -18.04 28.63 -17.24
CA GLN A 505 -18.50 29.61 -16.23
C GLN A 505 -19.35 28.95 -15.12
N GLN A 506 -20.25 28.04 -15.51
CA GLN A 506 -21.07 27.31 -14.54
C GLN A 506 -20.21 26.34 -13.71
N ALA A 507 -19.26 25.66 -14.34
CA ALA A 507 -18.37 24.72 -13.68
C ALA A 507 -17.45 25.41 -12.65
N MET A 508 -16.95 26.62 -12.92
CA MET A 508 -16.19 27.42 -11.93
C MET A 508 -17.03 27.81 -10.71
N GLN A 509 -18.34 28.02 -10.90
CA GLN A 509 -19.26 28.39 -9.82
C GLN A 509 -19.81 27.18 -9.04
N THR A 510 -19.61 25.96 -9.55
CA THR A 510 -20.11 24.74 -8.91
C THR A 510 -19.14 24.30 -7.80
N PRO A 511 -19.57 24.22 -6.52
CA PRO A 511 -18.74 23.70 -5.44
C PRO A 511 -18.29 22.27 -5.72
N VAL A 512 -17.06 21.93 -5.32
CA VAL A 512 -16.49 20.58 -5.56
C VAL A 512 -17.36 19.51 -4.90
N GLU A 513 -17.92 19.78 -3.71
CA GLU A 513 -18.81 18.88 -2.98
C GLU A 513 -20.05 18.52 -3.80
N GLN A 514 -20.59 19.49 -4.55
CA GLN A 514 -21.77 19.28 -5.39
C GLN A 514 -21.44 18.40 -6.60
N SER A 515 -20.28 18.60 -7.21
CA SER A 515 -19.81 17.77 -8.33
C SER A 515 -19.46 16.35 -7.88
N ASP A 516 -18.82 16.19 -6.72
CA ASP A 516 -18.54 14.88 -6.13
C ASP A 516 -19.84 14.12 -5.77
N ALA A 517 -20.85 14.82 -5.24
CA ALA A 517 -22.16 14.21 -4.97
C ALA A 517 -22.86 13.74 -6.26
N LYS A 518 -22.79 14.52 -7.35
CA LYS A 518 -23.31 14.12 -8.67
C LYS A 518 -22.57 12.90 -9.22
N LEU A 519 -21.25 12.87 -9.11
CA LEU A 519 -20.42 11.75 -9.52
C LEU A 519 -20.82 10.46 -8.79
N MET A 520 -20.99 10.54 -7.47
CA MET A 520 -21.41 9.39 -6.65
C MET A 520 -22.78 8.84 -7.10
N VAL A 521 -23.76 9.71 -7.33
CA VAL A 521 -25.09 9.32 -7.82
C VAL A 521 -25.00 8.67 -9.21
N ALA A 522 -24.20 9.23 -10.11
CA ALA A 522 -24.01 8.70 -11.46
C ALA A 522 -23.39 7.28 -11.42
N ASN A 523 -22.36 7.07 -10.61
CA ASN A 523 -21.71 5.77 -10.46
C ASN A 523 -22.66 4.70 -9.91
N GLN A 524 -23.50 5.05 -8.93
CA GLN A 524 -24.52 4.13 -8.41
C GLN A 524 -25.53 3.74 -9.49
N ALA A 525 -26.00 4.71 -10.28
CA ALA A 525 -26.95 4.46 -11.37
C ALA A 525 -26.34 3.59 -12.49
N ILE A 526 -25.08 3.83 -12.86
CA ILE A 526 -24.35 3.01 -13.85
C ILE A 526 -24.23 1.56 -13.38
N ALA A 527 -23.84 1.35 -12.12
CA ALA A 527 -23.69 0.00 -11.56
C ALA A 527 -25.02 -0.77 -11.55
N GLN A 528 -26.14 -0.10 -11.21
CA GLN A 528 -27.47 -0.69 -11.25
C GLN A 528 -27.89 -1.08 -12.68
N GLU A 529 -27.66 -0.21 -13.66
CA GLU A 529 -28.00 -0.47 -15.07
C GLU A 529 -27.18 -1.63 -15.66
N GLN A 530 -25.89 -1.71 -15.34
CA GLN A 530 -25.01 -2.81 -15.74
C GLN A 530 -25.43 -4.14 -15.12
N ALA A 531 -25.81 -4.15 -13.84
CA ALA A 531 -26.31 -5.35 -13.16
C ALA A 531 -27.62 -5.87 -13.79
N MET A 532 -28.57 -4.96 -14.09
CA MET A 532 -29.82 -5.33 -14.77
C MET A 532 -29.59 -5.88 -16.19
N THR A 533 -28.62 -5.32 -16.93
CA THR A 533 -28.28 -5.77 -18.29
C THR A 533 -27.66 -7.16 -18.27
N GLN A 534 -26.70 -7.42 -17.36
CA GLN A 534 -26.12 -8.75 -17.18
C GLN A 534 -27.18 -9.79 -16.80
N GLN A 535 -28.12 -9.43 -15.92
CA GLN A 535 -29.19 -10.35 -15.52
C GLN A 535 -30.12 -10.70 -16.68
N ARG A 536 -30.44 -9.72 -17.56
CA ARG A 536 -31.23 -9.96 -18.78
C ARG A 536 -30.49 -10.83 -19.80
N GLU A 537 -29.18 -10.64 -19.97
CA GLU A 537 -28.36 -11.47 -20.88
C GLU A 537 -28.24 -12.91 -20.38
N VAL A 538 -28.07 -13.12 -19.08
CA VAL A 538 -28.05 -14.46 -18.47
C VAL A 538 -29.39 -15.17 -18.65
N SER A 539 -30.51 -14.49 -18.39
CA SER A 539 -31.85 -15.07 -18.64
C SER A 539 -32.12 -15.36 -20.11
N ARG A 540 -31.59 -14.53 -21.03
CA ARG A 540 -31.75 -14.73 -22.48
C ARG A 540 -30.92 -15.91 -22.99
N ASN A 541 -29.71 -16.10 -22.48
CA ASN A 541 -28.85 -17.24 -22.82
C ASN A 541 -29.34 -18.56 -22.22
N GLN A 542 -29.97 -18.55 -21.04
CA GLN A 542 -30.64 -19.73 -20.48
C GLN A 542 -31.90 -20.13 -21.28
N GLY A 543 -32.62 -19.17 -21.85
CA GLY A 543 -33.77 -19.43 -22.72
C GLY A 543 -33.43 -20.01 -24.10
N GLN A 544 -32.22 -19.82 -24.61
CA GLN A 544 -31.76 -20.38 -25.90
C GLN A 544 -31.11 -21.76 -25.78
N SER A 545 -30.76 -22.21 -24.58
CA SER A 545 -30.20 -23.56 -24.33
C SER A 545 -31.26 -24.66 -24.13
N LEU A 546 -32.54 -24.30 -24.15
CA LEU A 546 -33.69 -25.20 -23.94
C LEU A 546 -34.65 -25.24 -25.15
N GLY A 547 -34.22 -24.72 -26.30
CA GLY A 547 -34.99 -24.68 -27.56
C GLY A 547 -34.51 -25.69 -28.59
#